data_AF-A0A968YRU8-F1
#
_entry.id   AF-A0A968YRU8-F1
#
_cell.length_a   1.000
_cell.length_b   1.000
_cell.length_c   1.000
_cell.angle_alpha   90.00
_cell.angle_beta   90.00
_cell.angle_gamma   90.00
#
_symmetry.space_group_name_H-M   'P 1'
#
loop_
_entity.id
_entity.type
_entity.pdbx_description
1 polymer ?
#
loop_
_entity_poly.entity_id
_entity_poly.type
_entity_poly.pdbx_seq_one_letter_code
_entity_poly.pdbx_strand_id
1 'polypeptide(L)' 'MTTKTFTAVVHREDNLYVADCLEVGTVSQGKSVEEAIANLKEATELHLEEFPLTESSIPVLTHFEVNYAQTA' A
#
# COMPACT_ATOMS: atom_id res chain seq x y z
N MET A 1 7.72 -5.69 21.39
CA MET A 1 7.29 -5.47 19.99
C MET A 1 7.15 -3.99 19.77
N THR A 2 7.69 -3.48 18.66
CA THR A 2 7.62 -2.06 18.32
C THR A 2 6.44 -1.86 17.38
N THR A 3 5.49 -1.01 17.75
CA THR A 3 4.33 -0.70 16.90
C THR A 3 4.62 0.55 16.09
N LYS A 4 4.45 0.47 14.77
CA LYS A 4 4.54 1.62 13.85
C LYS A 4 3.31 1.64 12.95
N THR A 5 2.84 2.83 12.62
CA THR A 5 1.75 3.03 11.66
C THR A 5 2.32 3.12 10.25
N PHE A 6 1.63 2.49 9.31
CA PHE A 6 1.95 2.47 7.89
C PHE A 6 0.79 3.04 7.07
N THR A 7 1.09 3.48 5.85
CA THR A 7 0.13 4.10 4.93
C THR A 7 -0.18 3.13 3.81
N ALA A 8 -1.45 2.73 3.71
CA ALA A 8 -1.95 1.91 2.63
C ALA A 8 -2.68 2.77 1.59
N VAL A 9 -2.39 2.57 0.30
CA VAL A 9 -3.24 3.03 -0.80
C VAL A 9 -4.05 1.84 -1.28
N VAL A 10 -5.37 2.00 -1.38
CA VAL A 10 -6.26 0.94 -1.83
C VAL A 10 -6.95 1.38 -3.11
N HIS A 11 -6.91 0.53 -4.12
CA HIS A 11 -7.58 0.75 -5.39
C HIS A 11 -8.28 -0.53 -5.84
N ARG A 12 -9.20 -0.40 -6.79
CA ARG A 12 -9.95 -1.53 -7.33
C ARG A 12 -9.35 -1.96 -8.66
N GLU A 13 -9.03 -3.24 -8.77
CA GLU A 13 -8.58 -3.89 -10.00
C GLU A 13 -9.51 -5.07 -10.27
N ASP A 14 -10.25 -5.02 -11.37
CA ASP A 14 -11.32 -5.97 -11.71
C ASP A 14 -12.32 -6.20 -10.56
N ASN A 15 -12.29 -7.41 -10.00
CA ASN A 15 -13.18 -7.89 -8.95
C ASN A 15 -12.53 -7.89 -7.56
N LEU A 16 -11.33 -7.33 -7.42
CA LEU A 16 -10.58 -7.29 -6.17
C LEU A 16 -10.19 -5.86 -5.78
N TYR A 17 -9.95 -5.69 -4.49
CA TYR A 17 -9.26 -4.54 -3.93
C TYR A 17 -7.78 -4.89 -3.80
N VAL A 18 -6.92 -4.05 -4.38
CA VAL A 18 -5.47 -4.12 -4.26
C VAL A 18 -5.04 -3.04 -3.27
N ALA A 19 -4.18 -3.42 -2.33
CA ALA A 19 -3.69 -2.55 -1.26
C ALA A 19 -2.15 -2.54 -1.28
N ASP A 20 -1.58 -1.34 -1.34
CA ASP A 20 -0.13 -1.10 -1.42
C ASP A 20 0.35 -0.36 -0.17
N CYS A 21 1.39 -0.85 0.50
CA CYS A 21 2.06 -0.14 1.58
C CYS A 21 3.15 0.78 1.00
N LEU A 22 3.02 2.08 1.20
CA LEU A 22 3.91 3.07 0.59
C LEU A 22 5.32 3.09 1.19
N GLU A 23 5.47 2.74 2.47
CA GLU A 23 6.76 2.82 3.17
C GLU A 23 7.68 1.63 2.89
N VAL A 24 7.10 0.48 2.54
CA VAL A 24 7.82 -0.80 2.41
C VAL A 24 7.70 -1.36 0.99
N GLY A 25 6.67 -0.94 0.23
CA GLY A 25 6.40 -1.44 -1.11
C GLY A 25 5.76 -2.83 -1.14
N THR A 26 5.27 -3.34 -0.01
CA THR A 26 4.47 -4.57 0.03
C THR A 26 3.10 -4.33 -0.61
N VAL A 27 2.58 -5.34 -1.28
CA VAL A 27 1.28 -5.31 -1.96
C VAL A 27 0.49 -6.54 -1.56
N SER A 28 -0.81 -6.38 -1.38
CA SER A 28 -1.73 -7.49 -1.14
C SER A 28 -3.10 -7.19 -1.74
N GLN A 29 -4.01 -8.16 -1.71
CA GLN A 29 -5.33 -8.04 -2.33
C GLN A 29 -6.41 -8.78 -1.53
N GLY A 30 -7.67 -8.36 -1.70
CA GLY A 30 -8.84 -8.96 -1.05
C GLY A 30 -10.13 -8.68 -1.82
N LYS A 31 -11.22 -9.38 -1.47
CA LYS A 31 -12.56 -9.17 -2.05
C LYS A 31 -13.27 -7.97 -1.45
N SER A 32 -12.82 -7.51 -0.28
CA SER A 32 -13.21 -6.24 0.33
C SER A 32 -12.00 -5.40 0.71
N VAL A 33 -12.22 -4.12 1.01
CA VAL A 33 -11.17 -3.21 1.51
C VAL A 33 -10.56 -3.75 2.80
N GLU A 34 -11.38 -4.26 3.71
CA GLU A 34 -10.96 -4.81 5.00
C GLU A 34 -10.09 -6.06 4.82
N GLU A 35 -10.48 -6.96 3.92
CA GLU A 35 -9.70 -8.16 3.59
C GLU A 35 -8.35 -7.78 2.98
N ALA A 36 -8.33 -6.84 2.03
CA ALA A 36 -7.08 -6.38 1.40
C ALA A 36 -6.14 -5.75 2.43
N ILE A 37 -6.65 -4.94 3.37
CA ILE A 37 -5.86 -4.33 4.44
C ILE A 37 -5.34 -5.39 5.43
N ALA A 38 -6.17 -6.36 5.82
CA ALA A 38 -5.75 -7.44 6.70
C ALA A 38 -4.61 -8.26 6.07
N ASN A 39 -4.76 -8.63 4.79
CA ASN A 39 -3.75 -9.37 4.05
C ASN A 39 -2.47 -8.53 3.84
N LEU A 40 -2.60 -7.20 3.62
CA LEU A 40 -1.46 -6.29 3.50
C LEU A 40 -0.69 -6.18 4.82
N LYS A 41 -1.39 -6.15 5.96
CA LYS A 41 -0.77 -6.13 7.28
C LYS A 41 0.11 -7.36 7.48
N GLU A 42 -0.42 -8.56 7.24
CA GLU A 42 0.34 -9.81 7.38
C GLU A 42 1.56 -9.83 6.45
N ALA A 43 1.39 -9.47 5.18
CA ALA A 43 2.49 -9.39 4.21
C ALA A 43 3.58 -8.40 4.65
N THR A 44 3.19 -7.27 5.25
CA THR A 44 4.13 -6.26 5.75
C THR A 44 4.86 -6.75 6.99
N GLU A 45 4.17 -7.39 7.94
CA GLU A 45 4.80 -7.98 9.13
C GLU A 45 5.84 -9.03 8.73
N LEU A 46 5.50 -9.94 7.81
CA LEU A 46 6.43 -10.94 7.28
C LEU A 46 7.64 -10.32 6.57
N HIS A 47 7.42 -9.29 5.75
CA HIS A 47 8.52 -8.59 5.08
C HIS A 47 9.50 -7.97 6.09
N LEU A 48 9.00 -7.40 7.19
CA LEU A 48 9.82 -6.75 8.20
C LEU A 48 10.58 -7.71 9.11
N GLU A 49 10.14 -8.96 9.20
CA GLU A 49 10.91 -10.02 9.87
C GLU A 49 12.20 -10.35 9.09
N GLU A 50 12.16 -10.31 7.75
CA GLU A 50 13.31 -10.58 6.89
C GLU A 50 14.14 -9.33 6.58
N PHE A 51 13.48 -8.18 6.41
CA PHE A 51 14.07 -6.91 6.00
C PHE A 51 13.73 -5.81 7.02
N PRO A 52 14.63 -5.53 7.98
CA PRO A 52 14.38 -4.52 9.01
C PRO A 52 14.10 -3.14 8.40
N LEU A 53 13.14 -2.43 8.97
CA LEU A 53 12.82 -1.05 8.58
C LEU A 53 14.07 -0.16 8.64
N THR A 54 14.42 0.43 7.50
CA THR A 54 15.29 1.62 7.48
C THR A 54 14.47 2.86 7.86
N GLU A 55 15.13 3.96 8.22
CA GLU A 55 14.41 5.21 8.52
C GLU A 55 13.46 5.56 7.37
N SER A 56 12.17 5.60 7.70
CA SER A 56 11.09 5.83 6.75
C SER A 56 10.15 6.85 7.37
N SER A 57 10.02 7.98 6.69
CA SER A 57 9.07 9.05 7.02
C SER A 57 7.68 8.69 6.52
N ILE A 58 6.65 9.10 7.26
CA ILE A 58 5.26 8.94 6.81
C ILE A 58 5.07 9.72 5.50
N PRO A 59 4.64 9.07 4.41
CA PRO A 59 4.45 9.72 3.12
C PRO A 59 3.29 10.72 3.17
N VAL A 60 3.42 11.82 2.43
CA VAL A 60 2.33 12.78 2.24
C VAL A 60 1.54 12.37 1.00
N LEU A 61 0.30 11.93 1.19
CA LEU A 61 -0.60 11.62 0.08
C LEU A 61 -1.15 12.93 -0.50
N THR A 62 -0.87 13.18 -1.78
CA THR A 62 -1.33 14.38 -2.49
C THR A 62 -1.66 14.07 -3.95
N HIS A 63 -2.40 14.96 -4.60
CA HIS A 63 -2.81 14.86 -6.00
C HIS A 63 -2.24 16.04 -6.79
N PHE A 64 -1.92 15.84 -8.08
CA PHE A 64 -1.47 16.91 -8.97
C PHE A 64 -2.14 16.76 -10.35
N GLU A 65 -2.33 17.88 -11.03
CA GLU A 65 -2.96 17.93 -12.35
C GLU A 65 -1.91 17.92 -13.46
N VAL A 66 -2.19 17.20 -14.55
CA VAL A 66 -1.33 17.15 -15.74
C VAL A 66 -2.14 17.32 -17.01
N ASN A 67 -1.58 18.02 -18.00
CA ASN A 67 -2.13 18.09 -19.35
C ASN A 67 -1.56 16.93 -20.18
N TYR A 68 -2.41 16.16 -20.86
CA TYR A 68 -1.98 15.09 -21.76
C TYR A 68 -2.75 15.15 -23.09
N ALA A 69 -2.08 14.73 -24.17
CA ALA A 69 -2.71 14.62 -25.50
C ALA A 69 -3.39 13.25 -25.62
N GLN A 70 -4.69 13.24 -25.89
CA GLN A 70 -5.43 12.00 -26.15
C GLN A 70 -5.27 11.64 -27.63
N THR A 71 -4.53 10.58 -27.92
CA THR A 71 -4.47 10.05 -29.29
C THR A 71 -5.69 9.14 -29.47
N ALA A 72 -6.47 9.41 -30.52
CA ALA A 72 -7.67 8.64 -30.87
C ALA A 72 -7.32 7.28 -31.50
#